data_AF-A0A2T5GL38-F1
#
_entry.id   AF-A0A2T5GL38-F1
#
_cell.length_a   1.000
_cell.length_b   1.000
_cell.length_c   1.000
_cell.angle_alpha   90.00
_cell.angle_beta   90.00
_cell.angle_gamma   90.00
#
_symmetry.space_group_name_H-M   'P 1'
#
loop_
_entity.id
_entity.type
_entity.pdbx_description
1 polymer ?
#
loop_
_entity_poly.entity_id
_entity_poly.type
_entity_poly.pdbx_seq_one_letter_code
_entity_poly.pdbx_strand_id
1 'polypeptide(L)'
;MWPFSGKRVEPARAFAHLRPGHRYHVVKPFIDHDGICHSNGEMWTFVGSAFLPYEDGLTLDVVWADGLQRTIRLQRRPDAEGPMIDAIESHIAEDSPANSRLSLAITRDSICLADDVYAPHASIIKIDGDADARDIARVIMASSGLVSVGTRMTWRISIGADHVVFGRRNLRRFIQVAEPWSGYVRAQDLREVHVFYHAQSDPEEVIQMLKERKLGQPDRLSSE
;
A
#
# COMPACT_ATOMS: atom_id res chain seq x y z
N MET A 1 -30.02 14.31 21.00
CA MET A 1 -28.70 14.62 20.41
C MET A 1 -27.90 13.33 20.46
N TRP A 2 -27.96 12.51 19.40
CA TRP A 2 -27.21 11.25 19.32
C TRP A 2 -25.77 11.52 18.88
N PRO A 3 -24.74 10.93 19.51
CA PRO A 3 -23.37 11.13 19.07
C PRO A 3 -23.06 10.27 17.84
N PHE A 4 -22.22 10.83 16.98
CA PHE A 4 -21.66 10.24 15.78
C PHE A 4 -21.14 8.82 16.05
N SER A 5 -21.76 7.82 15.42
CA SER A 5 -21.16 6.51 15.24
C SER A 5 -20.06 6.66 14.19
N GLY A 6 -18.83 6.88 14.65
CA GLY A 6 -17.66 6.61 13.83
C GLY A 6 -17.77 5.14 13.40
N LYS A 7 -17.94 4.89 12.10
CA LYS A 7 -17.97 3.54 11.54
C LYS A 7 -16.72 2.81 12.06
N ARG A 8 -16.93 1.87 12.98
CA ARG A 8 -15.92 0.91 13.39
C ARG A 8 -15.56 0.16 12.12
N VAL A 9 -14.36 0.38 11.60
CA VAL A 9 -13.83 -0.43 10.49
C VAL A 9 -13.72 -1.83 11.08
N GLU A 10 -14.62 -2.73 10.70
CA GLU A 10 -14.51 -4.13 11.10
C GLU A 10 -13.16 -4.67 10.59
N PRO A 11 -12.46 -5.48 11.39
CA PRO A 11 -11.17 -6.01 10.97
C PRO A 11 -11.36 -6.81 9.69
N ALA A 12 -10.56 -6.49 8.68
CA ALA A 12 -10.51 -7.21 7.42
C ALA A 12 -10.40 -8.73 7.65
N ARG A 13 -11.36 -9.49 7.15
CA ARG A 13 -11.43 -10.94 7.35
C ARG A 13 -10.87 -11.69 6.14
N ALA A 14 -9.85 -12.52 6.38
CA ALA A 14 -9.30 -13.44 5.40
C ALA A 14 -10.34 -14.49 4.96
N PHE A 15 -10.21 -14.99 3.72
CA PHE A 15 -11.06 -16.04 3.17
C PHE A 15 -10.21 -17.06 2.40
N ALA A 16 -10.29 -18.34 2.74
CA ALA A 16 -9.43 -19.38 2.17
C ALA A 16 -7.94 -18.96 2.20
N HIS A 17 -7.27 -18.87 1.04
CA HIS A 17 -5.90 -18.38 0.89
C HIS A 17 -5.80 -16.87 0.66
N LEU A 18 -6.93 -16.15 0.53
CA LEU A 18 -6.98 -14.71 0.31
C LEU A 18 -6.71 -13.95 1.61
N ARG A 19 -5.64 -13.16 1.62
CA ARG A 19 -5.16 -12.39 2.78
C ARG A 19 -5.35 -10.90 2.53
N PRO A 20 -5.97 -10.16 3.47
CA PRO A 20 -6.10 -8.71 3.36
C PRO A 20 -4.75 -8.05 3.06
N GLY A 21 -4.72 -7.16 2.07
CA GLY A 21 -3.51 -6.50 1.61
C GLY A 21 -2.83 -7.18 0.42
N HIS A 22 -3.09 -8.46 0.16
CA HIS A 22 -2.40 -9.20 -0.90
C HIS A 22 -3.11 -9.02 -2.25
N ARG A 23 -2.32 -9.04 -3.32
CA ARG A 23 -2.80 -8.93 -4.69
C ARG A 23 -3.03 -10.31 -5.27
N TYR A 24 -4.10 -10.42 -6.03
CA TYR A 24 -4.51 -11.65 -6.67
C TYR A 24 -4.83 -11.39 -8.13
N HIS A 25 -4.70 -12.43 -8.94
CA HIS A 25 -5.19 -12.45 -10.29
C HIS A 25 -6.06 -13.67 -10.55
N VAL A 26 -7.03 -13.50 -11.44
CA VAL A 26 -7.90 -14.59 -11.88
C VAL A 26 -7.13 -15.48 -12.85
N VAL A 27 -6.93 -16.75 -12.52
CA VAL A 27 -6.28 -17.76 -13.38
C VAL A 27 -7.29 -18.59 -14.17
N LYS A 28 -8.52 -18.69 -13.66
CA LYS A 28 -9.63 -19.36 -14.34
C LYS A 28 -10.87 -18.46 -14.27
N PRO A 29 -11.43 -18.04 -15.42
CA PRO A 29 -12.57 -17.15 -15.43
C PRO A 29 -13.74 -17.69 -14.62
N PHE A 30 -14.51 -16.77 -14.03
CA PHE A 30 -15.74 -17.07 -13.33
C PHE A 30 -16.75 -15.94 -13.51
N ILE A 31 -18.01 -16.21 -13.20
CA ILE A 31 -19.08 -15.23 -13.20
C ILE A 31 -19.52 -15.08 -11.74
N ASP A 32 -19.67 -13.83 -11.30
CA ASP A 32 -20.16 -13.53 -9.96
C ASP A 32 -21.70 -13.51 -9.92
N HIS A 33 -22.26 -13.33 -8.73
CA HIS A 33 -23.71 -13.32 -8.52
C HIS A 33 -24.40 -12.15 -9.24
N ASP A 34 -23.69 -11.04 -9.48
CA ASP A 34 -24.21 -9.88 -10.20
C ASP A 34 -24.11 -10.07 -11.73
N GLY A 35 -23.63 -11.24 -12.20
CA GLY A 35 -23.48 -11.59 -13.61
C GLY A 35 -22.22 -11.03 -14.26
N ILE A 36 -21.29 -10.48 -13.48
CA ILE A 36 -20.02 -9.92 -13.95
C ILE A 36 -19.05 -11.06 -14.23
N CYS A 37 -18.51 -11.10 -15.44
CA CYS A 37 -17.48 -12.06 -15.81
C CYS A 37 -16.11 -11.54 -15.40
N HIS A 38 -15.45 -12.25 -14.49
CA HIS A 38 -14.07 -12.02 -14.13
C HIS A 38 -13.14 -12.81 -15.04
N SER A 39 -12.38 -12.10 -15.85
CA SER A 39 -11.58 -12.69 -16.94
C SER A 39 -10.20 -13.13 -16.48
N ASN A 40 -9.60 -14.09 -17.18
CA ASN A 40 -8.23 -14.52 -16.91
C ASN A 40 -7.26 -13.32 -16.99
N GLY A 41 -6.39 -13.18 -15.99
CA GLY A 41 -5.46 -12.07 -15.83
C GLY A 41 -6.05 -10.81 -15.19
N GLU A 42 -7.35 -10.78 -14.85
CA GLU A 42 -7.92 -9.70 -14.05
C GLU A 42 -7.25 -9.65 -12.67
N MET A 43 -6.84 -8.46 -12.24
CA MET A 43 -6.06 -8.24 -11.03
C MET A 43 -6.74 -7.29 -10.06
N TRP A 44 -6.62 -7.60 -8.78
CA TRP A 44 -7.13 -6.77 -7.69
C TRP A 44 -6.42 -7.09 -6.37
N THR A 45 -6.48 -6.13 -5.45
CA THR A 45 -5.96 -6.29 -4.09
C THR A 45 -7.10 -6.64 -3.14
N PHE A 46 -6.97 -7.75 -2.42
CA PHE A 46 -7.99 -8.22 -1.49
C PHE A 46 -8.02 -7.35 -0.24
N VAL A 47 -9.19 -6.79 0.09
CA VAL A 47 -9.41 -5.99 1.29
C VAL A 47 -9.95 -6.88 2.40
N GLY A 48 -10.94 -7.71 2.12
CA GLY A 48 -11.57 -8.56 3.13
C GLY A 48 -12.80 -9.28 2.61
N SER A 49 -13.46 -10.01 3.51
CA SER A 49 -14.66 -10.78 3.18
C SER A 49 -15.72 -10.68 4.27
N ALA A 50 -16.98 -10.85 3.86
CA ALA A 50 -18.10 -11.09 4.76
C ALA A 50 -18.98 -12.22 4.22
N PHE A 51 -19.49 -13.04 5.14
CA PHE A 51 -20.40 -14.14 4.83
C PHE A 51 -21.75 -13.91 5.51
N LEU A 52 -22.83 -14.01 4.74
CA LEU A 52 -24.22 -13.84 5.15
C LEU A 52 -24.90 -15.23 5.15
N PRO A 53 -25.01 -15.91 6.32
CA PRO A 53 -25.45 -17.30 6.38
C PRO A 53 -26.86 -17.55 5.84
N TYR A 54 -27.76 -16.57 5.94
CA TYR A 54 -29.15 -16.74 5.48
C TYR A 54 -29.29 -16.71 3.96
N GLU A 55 -28.35 -16.08 3.26
CA GLU A 55 -28.38 -15.91 1.82
C GLU A 55 -27.38 -16.84 1.11
N ASP A 56 -26.61 -17.60 1.89
CA ASP A 56 -25.36 -18.26 1.46
C ASP A 56 -24.41 -17.28 0.76
N GLY A 57 -24.52 -15.98 1.07
CA GLY A 57 -23.84 -14.91 0.36
C GLY A 57 -22.42 -14.71 0.88
N LEU A 58 -21.43 -14.82 0.02
CA LEU A 58 -20.05 -14.44 0.25
C LEU A 58 -19.77 -13.13 -0.50
N THR A 59 -19.18 -12.17 0.19
CA THR A 59 -18.69 -10.94 -0.43
C THR A 59 -17.18 -10.90 -0.28
N LEU A 60 -16.49 -10.52 -1.36
CA LEU A 60 -15.07 -10.22 -1.38
C LEU A 60 -14.94 -8.73 -1.71
N ASP A 61 -14.46 -7.94 -0.75
CA ASP A 61 -14.12 -6.55 -0.98
C ASP A 61 -12.71 -6.48 -1.55
N VAL A 62 -12.56 -5.82 -2.69
CA VAL A 62 -11.27 -5.73 -3.39
C VAL A 62 -11.07 -4.34 -4.01
N VAL A 63 -9.82 -3.95 -4.21
CA VAL A 63 -9.43 -2.71 -4.88
C VAL A 63 -8.83 -3.06 -6.24
N TRP A 64 -9.39 -2.51 -7.31
CA TRP A 64 -8.87 -2.71 -8.67
C TRP A 64 -7.67 -1.81 -8.94
N ALA A 65 -7.01 -2.04 -10.08
CA ALA A 65 -5.87 -1.23 -10.53
C ALA A 65 -6.20 0.27 -10.72
N ASP A 66 -7.49 0.64 -10.85
CA ASP A 66 -7.93 2.03 -10.88
C ASP A 66 -8.04 2.69 -9.49
N GLY A 67 -7.72 1.94 -8.42
CA GLY A 67 -7.80 2.40 -7.04
C GLY A 67 -9.22 2.41 -6.47
N LEU A 68 -10.23 1.99 -7.24
CA LEU A 68 -11.60 1.92 -6.76
C LEU A 68 -11.86 0.61 -6.03
N GLN A 69 -12.40 0.72 -4.82
CA GLN A 69 -12.92 -0.42 -4.08
C GLN A 69 -14.26 -0.84 -4.68
N ARG A 70 -14.42 -2.13 -4.98
CA ARG A 70 -15.70 -2.74 -5.33
C ARG A 70 -15.86 -4.07 -4.59
N THR A 71 -17.04 -4.64 -4.68
CA THR A 71 -17.39 -5.89 -4.01
C THR A 71 -17.73 -6.94 -5.06
N ILE A 72 -17.08 -8.09 -4.99
CA ILE A 72 -17.46 -9.29 -5.75
C ILE A 72 -18.44 -10.08 -4.88
N ARG A 73 -19.63 -10.38 -5.41
CA ARG A 73 -20.66 -11.13 -4.68
C ARG A 73 -20.73 -12.55 -5.22
N LEU A 74 -20.71 -13.54 -4.33
CA LEU A 74 -20.76 -14.95 -4.68
C LEU A 74 -21.83 -15.62 -3.82
N GLN A 75 -22.52 -16.62 -4.34
CA GLN A 75 -23.51 -17.39 -3.59
C GLN A 75 -23.06 -18.85 -3.44
N ARG A 76 -22.91 -19.31 -2.20
CA ARG A 76 -22.42 -20.65 -1.88
C ARG A 76 -23.53 -21.70 -1.96
N ARG A 77 -24.09 -21.87 -3.15
CA ARG A 77 -25.07 -22.92 -3.47
C ARG A 77 -24.55 -23.90 -4.51
N PRO A 78 -24.93 -25.19 -4.45
CA PRO A 78 -24.45 -26.20 -5.38
C PRO A 78 -24.79 -25.91 -6.86
N ASP A 79 -25.89 -25.22 -7.11
CA ASP A 79 -26.39 -24.81 -8.42
C ASP A 79 -25.95 -23.39 -8.85
N ALA A 80 -25.18 -22.70 -8.01
CA ALA A 80 -24.65 -21.37 -8.26
C ALA A 80 -23.10 -21.38 -8.16
N GLU A 81 -22.50 -20.42 -7.47
CA GLU A 81 -21.04 -20.27 -7.37
C GLU A 81 -20.40 -21.20 -6.32
N GLY A 82 -21.17 -22.05 -5.62
CA GLY A 82 -20.68 -22.96 -4.58
C GLY A 82 -19.47 -23.81 -5.00
N PRO A 83 -19.52 -24.53 -6.14
CA PRO A 83 -18.37 -25.30 -6.62
C PRO A 83 -17.13 -24.46 -6.93
N MET A 84 -17.32 -23.20 -7.36
CA MET A 84 -16.22 -22.27 -7.60
C MET A 84 -15.64 -21.75 -6.29
N ILE A 85 -16.48 -21.39 -5.31
CA ILE A 85 -16.06 -20.95 -3.97
C ILE A 85 -15.27 -22.05 -3.26
N ASP A 86 -15.73 -23.30 -3.37
CA ASP A 86 -15.03 -24.46 -2.77
C ASP A 86 -13.70 -24.76 -3.48
N ALA A 87 -13.54 -24.32 -4.74
CA ALA A 87 -12.32 -24.45 -5.54
C ALA A 87 -11.64 -23.09 -5.79
N ILE A 88 -11.83 -22.10 -4.91
CA ILE A 88 -11.42 -20.71 -5.18
C ILE A 88 -9.92 -20.55 -5.42
N GLU A 89 -9.10 -21.40 -4.79
CA GLU A 89 -7.65 -21.51 -5.00
C GLU A 89 -7.24 -21.91 -6.42
N SER A 90 -8.14 -22.57 -7.17
CA SER A 90 -7.92 -22.92 -8.59
C SER A 90 -8.40 -21.83 -9.55
N HIS A 91 -9.12 -20.81 -9.04
CA HIS A 91 -9.65 -19.70 -9.83
C HIS A 91 -8.88 -18.41 -9.63
N ILE A 92 -8.34 -18.21 -8.43
CA ILE A 92 -7.69 -16.98 -8.01
C ILE A 92 -6.32 -17.36 -7.44
N ALA A 93 -5.26 -16.88 -8.07
CA ALA A 93 -3.90 -17.08 -7.60
C ALA A 93 -3.37 -15.79 -6.98
N GLU A 94 -2.56 -15.93 -5.94
CA GLU A 94 -1.80 -14.78 -5.43
C GLU A 94 -0.89 -14.29 -6.54
N ASP A 95 -1.02 -13.01 -6.89
CA ASP A 95 -0.09 -12.31 -7.75
C ASP A 95 1.16 -12.02 -6.91
N SER A 96 1.84 -13.09 -6.54
CA SER A 96 3.06 -13.02 -5.75
C SER A 96 4.18 -12.62 -6.71
N PRO A 97 4.73 -11.40 -6.59
CA PRO A 97 5.89 -10.97 -7.35
C PRO A 97 7.15 -11.55 -6.72
N ALA A 98 7.07 -12.67 -5.97
CA ALA A 98 8.09 -13.22 -5.08
C ALA A 98 9.46 -13.50 -5.73
N ASN A 99 9.65 -13.19 -7.01
CA ASN A 99 10.95 -13.18 -7.69
C ASN A 99 11.24 -11.95 -8.57
N SER A 100 10.37 -10.93 -8.61
CA SER A 100 10.64 -9.70 -9.35
C SER A 100 11.36 -8.69 -8.45
N ARG A 101 12.69 -8.73 -8.48
CA ARG A 101 13.50 -7.65 -7.88
C ARG A 101 13.50 -6.43 -8.78
N LEU A 102 12.85 -5.37 -8.32
CA LEU A 102 12.84 -4.08 -8.98
C LEU A 102 14.08 -3.28 -8.57
N SER A 103 14.51 -2.39 -9.46
CA SER A 103 15.60 -1.46 -9.18
C SER A 103 15.00 -0.09 -8.99
N LEU A 104 14.97 0.40 -7.75
CA LEU A 104 14.56 1.77 -7.47
C LEU A 104 15.79 2.67 -7.59
N ALA A 105 15.76 3.55 -8.59
CA ALA A 105 16.72 4.63 -8.71
C ALA A 105 16.33 5.77 -7.76
N ILE A 106 17.26 6.15 -6.91
CA ILE A 106 17.18 7.27 -5.98
C ILE A 106 18.08 8.35 -6.55
N THR A 107 17.58 9.56 -6.79
CA THR A 107 18.36 10.65 -7.40
C THR A 107 18.51 11.85 -6.46
N ARG A 108 19.42 12.77 -6.82
CA ARG A 108 19.67 14.02 -6.06
C ARG A 108 18.40 14.82 -5.77
N ASP A 109 17.50 14.93 -6.75
CA ASP A 109 16.23 15.66 -6.64
C ASP A 109 15.27 15.02 -5.61
N SER A 110 15.55 13.76 -5.23
CA SER A 110 14.80 13.04 -4.21
C SER A 110 15.39 13.19 -2.80
N ILE A 111 16.57 13.81 -2.61
CA ILE A 111 17.31 13.69 -1.33
C ILE A 111 17.92 14.99 -0.78
N CYS A 112 18.33 15.96 -1.60
CA CYS A 112 19.24 17.02 -1.12
C CYS A 112 18.67 18.44 -1.15
N LEU A 113 19.10 19.26 -0.18
CA LEU A 113 19.19 20.72 -0.31
C LEU A 113 20.27 21.05 -1.36
N ALA A 114 20.12 22.18 -2.05
CA ALA A 114 20.90 22.53 -3.25
C ALA A 114 22.44 22.58 -3.04
N ASP A 115 22.92 22.58 -1.80
CA ASP A 115 24.30 22.90 -1.38
C ASP A 115 25.18 21.70 -0.97
N ASP A 116 24.66 20.46 -0.90
CA ASP A 116 25.48 19.30 -0.52
C ASP A 116 26.17 18.65 -1.75
N VAL A 117 27.44 19.02 -1.96
CA VAL A 117 28.30 18.56 -3.08
C VAL A 117 28.75 17.11 -2.91
N TYR A 118 28.68 16.54 -1.71
CA TYR A 118 29.21 15.20 -1.40
C TYR A 118 28.16 14.10 -1.33
N ALA A 119 26.88 14.43 -1.46
CA ALA A 119 25.81 13.45 -1.51
C ALA A 119 25.91 12.57 -2.78
N PRO A 120 25.69 11.24 -2.70
CA PRO A 120 25.59 10.40 -3.89
C PRO A 120 24.47 10.92 -4.79
N HIS A 121 24.82 11.31 -6.02
CA HIS A 121 23.89 11.95 -6.95
C HIS A 121 22.85 10.97 -7.49
N ALA A 122 23.15 9.68 -7.40
CA ALA A 122 22.22 8.59 -7.62
C ALA A 122 22.61 7.36 -6.80
N SER A 123 21.62 6.61 -6.34
CA SER A 123 21.78 5.27 -5.76
C SER A 123 20.72 4.34 -6.35
N ILE A 124 21.07 3.07 -6.54
CA ILE A 124 20.12 2.05 -6.99
C ILE A 124 19.94 1.06 -5.85
N ILE A 125 18.72 0.92 -5.36
CA ILE A 125 18.38 -0.11 -4.37
C ILE A 125 17.52 -1.18 -5.03
N LYS A 126 17.68 -2.42 -4.56
CA LYS A 126 16.84 -3.54 -4.98
C LYS A 126 15.68 -3.67 -3.99
N ILE A 127 14.46 -3.67 -4.50
CA ILE A 127 13.24 -3.88 -3.72
C ILE A 127 12.46 -5.04 -4.33
N ASP A 128 11.77 -5.79 -3.48
CA ASP A 128 10.88 -6.84 -3.95
C ASP A 128 9.61 -6.20 -4.56
N GLY A 129 9.04 -6.80 -5.61
CA GLY A 129 7.91 -6.21 -6.33
C GLY A 129 6.65 -6.05 -5.48
N ASP A 130 6.49 -6.87 -4.44
CA ASP A 130 5.43 -6.79 -3.44
C ASP A 130 5.76 -5.90 -2.24
N ALA A 131 6.95 -5.28 -2.20
CA ALA A 131 7.30 -4.38 -1.12
C ALA A 131 6.26 -3.26 -1.01
N ASP A 132 5.67 -3.10 0.18
CA ASP A 132 4.81 -1.96 0.48
C ASP A 132 5.66 -0.70 0.79
N ALA A 133 5.03 0.45 1.04
CA ALA A 133 5.79 1.67 1.34
C ALA A 133 6.65 1.56 2.62
N ARG A 134 6.29 0.68 3.57
CA ARG A 134 7.07 0.44 4.80
C ARG A 134 8.31 -0.39 4.50
N ASP A 135 8.19 -1.41 3.66
CA ASP A 135 9.30 -2.23 3.19
C ASP A 135 10.27 -1.40 2.36
N ILE A 136 9.75 -0.57 1.45
CA ILE A 136 10.55 0.38 0.66
C ILE A 136 11.31 1.35 1.59
N ALA A 137 10.65 1.94 2.58
CA ALA A 137 11.29 2.81 3.58
C ALA A 137 12.39 2.08 4.36
N ARG A 138 12.18 0.80 4.70
CA ARG A 138 13.18 -0.03 5.39
C ARG A 138 14.42 -0.26 4.51
N VAL A 139 14.24 -0.57 3.23
CA VAL A 139 15.35 -0.76 2.29
C VAL A 139 16.10 0.56 2.07
N ILE A 140 15.38 1.68 1.87
CA ILE A 140 15.99 3.01 1.72
C ILE A 140 16.82 3.37 2.96
N MET A 141 16.28 3.17 4.17
CA MET A 141 16.99 3.46 5.42
C MET A 141 18.21 2.55 5.67
N ALA A 142 18.19 1.33 5.13
CA ALA A 142 19.33 0.43 5.18
C ALA A 142 20.39 0.76 4.11
N SER A 143 20.01 1.46 3.05
CA SER A 143 20.92 1.90 1.99
C SER A 143 21.79 3.07 2.45
N SER A 144 22.94 3.24 1.81
CA SER A 144 23.80 4.44 1.93
C SER A 144 23.31 5.61 1.07
N GLY A 145 22.12 5.52 0.47
CA GLY A 145 21.59 6.53 -0.45
C GLY A 145 21.09 7.79 0.25
N LEU A 146 20.69 7.71 1.53
CA LEU A 146 20.25 8.88 2.29
C LEU A 146 21.42 9.64 2.90
N VAL A 147 21.40 10.96 2.75
CA VAL A 147 22.38 11.84 3.38
C VAL A 147 22.24 11.79 4.90
N SER A 148 23.36 11.59 5.59
CA SER A 148 23.41 11.54 7.04
C SER A 148 23.70 12.94 7.63
N VAL A 149 22.68 13.75 7.84
CA VAL A 149 22.82 15.07 8.49
C VAL A 149 22.60 14.95 10.01
N GLY A 150 23.66 14.67 10.75
CA GLY A 150 23.66 14.67 12.22
C GLY A 150 23.02 13.45 12.90
N THR A 151 22.44 13.63 14.09
CA THR A 151 21.84 12.55 14.90
C THR A 151 20.31 12.51 14.87
N ARG A 152 19.69 13.47 14.18
CA ARG A 152 18.24 13.64 14.04
C ARG A 152 17.90 13.83 12.58
N MET A 153 17.31 12.81 11.99
CA MET A 153 16.89 12.84 10.60
C MET A 153 15.50 12.25 10.49
N THR A 154 14.64 13.01 9.83
CA THR A 154 13.27 12.61 9.56
C THR A 154 13.04 12.77 8.07
N TRP A 155 12.68 11.67 7.44
CA TRP A 155 12.38 11.53 6.04
C TRP A 155 10.95 11.06 5.89
N ARG A 156 10.37 11.31 4.72
CA ARG A 156 9.05 10.80 4.36
C ARG A 156 9.11 10.22 2.96
N ILE A 157 8.51 9.06 2.76
CA ILE A 157 8.12 8.57 1.43
C ILE A 157 6.63 8.80 1.25
N SER A 158 6.24 9.21 0.05
CA SER A 158 4.82 9.28 -0.36
C SER A 158 4.60 8.37 -1.56
N ILE A 159 3.65 7.46 -1.43
CA ILE A 159 3.26 6.47 -2.44
C ILE A 159 1.74 6.53 -2.58
N GLY A 160 1.26 7.19 -3.63
CA GLY A 160 -0.18 7.47 -3.76
C GLY A 160 -0.71 8.25 -2.54
N ALA A 161 -1.68 7.67 -1.84
CA ALA A 161 -2.22 8.22 -0.59
C ALA A 161 -1.46 7.77 0.67
N ASP A 162 -0.54 6.81 0.55
CA ASP A 162 0.19 6.25 1.67
C ASP A 162 1.46 7.06 1.95
N HIS A 163 1.66 7.41 3.23
CA HIS A 163 2.85 8.13 3.67
C HIS A 163 3.54 7.36 4.78
N VAL A 164 4.86 7.21 4.65
CA VAL A 164 5.71 6.57 5.66
C VAL A 164 6.77 7.56 6.10
N VAL A 165 6.82 7.84 7.39
CA VAL A 165 7.80 8.70 8.04
C VAL A 165 8.86 7.82 8.69
N PHE A 166 10.13 8.07 8.39
CA PHE A 166 11.22 7.21 8.84
C PHE A 166 12.51 7.98 9.01
N GLY A 167 13.48 7.39 9.71
CA GLY A 167 14.77 8.02 9.87
C GLY A 167 15.50 7.56 11.12
N ARG A 168 16.29 8.46 11.70
CA ARG A 168 17.17 8.15 12.82
C ARG A 168 17.12 9.27 13.86
N ARG A 169 16.91 8.90 15.14
CA ARG A 169 17.00 9.81 16.28
C ARG A 169 17.79 9.16 17.40
N ASN A 170 18.76 9.88 17.95
CA ASN A 170 19.62 9.39 19.04
C ASN A 170 20.22 8.01 18.70
N LEU A 171 20.70 7.86 17.47
CA LEU A 171 21.23 6.63 16.88
C LEU A 171 20.23 5.49 16.66
N ARG A 172 18.97 5.60 17.10
CA ARG A 172 17.90 4.61 16.88
C ARG A 172 17.17 4.88 15.57
N ARG A 173 16.96 3.81 14.79
CA ARG A 173 16.15 3.85 13.56
C ARG A 173 14.67 3.79 13.92
N PHE A 174 13.83 4.47 13.15
CA PHE A 174 12.38 4.38 13.28
C PHE A 174 11.70 4.36 11.90
N ILE A 175 10.53 3.74 11.85
CA ILE A 175 9.61 3.77 10.70
C ILE A 175 8.20 3.83 11.28
N GLN A 176 7.43 4.83 10.89
CA GLN A 176 6.06 5.07 11.31
C GLN A 176 5.19 5.32 10.08
N VAL A 177 4.02 4.69 10.07
CA VAL A 177 3.04 4.87 8.99
C VAL A 177 2.10 6.02 9.38
N ALA A 178 1.85 6.95 8.47
CA ALA A 178 0.86 8.00 8.68
C ALA A 178 -0.51 7.53 8.19
N GLU A 179 -1.49 7.50 9.10
CA GLU A 179 -2.87 7.18 8.79
C GLU A 179 -3.56 8.27 7.95
N PRO A 180 -4.55 7.92 7.09
CA PRO A 180 -5.00 6.55 6.79
C PRO A 180 -3.99 5.81 5.90
N TRP A 181 -3.73 4.56 6.25
CA TRP A 181 -2.89 3.62 5.51
C TRP A 181 -3.75 2.65 4.69
N SER A 182 -3.55 2.64 3.37
CA SER A 182 -4.17 1.67 2.49
C SER A 182 -3.49 0.31 2.64
N GLY A 183 -2.15 0.27 2.67
CA GLY A 183 -1.38 -0.98 2.66
C GLY A 183 -1.48 -1.76 1.36
N TYR A 184 -2.06 -1.14 0.33
CA TYR A 184 -2.39 -1.80 -0.93
C TYR A 184 -1.46 -1.43 -2.08
N VAL A 185 -0.69 -0.34 -1.95
CA VAL A 185 0.24 0.07 -3.01
C VAL A 185 1.55 -0.70 -2.92
N ARG A 186 1.94 -1.34 -4.03
CA ARG A 186 3.11 -2.23 -4.12
C ARG A 186 4.18 -1.63 -5.03
N ALA A 187 5.45 -1.96 -4.78
CA ALA A 187 6.58 -1.47 -5.55
C ALA A 187 6.45 -1.65 -7.07
N GLN A 188 5.86 -2.77 -7.51
CA GLN A 188 5.63 -3.05 -8.93
C GLN A 188 4.67 -2.08 -9.63
N ASP A 189 3.82 -1.41 -8.86
CA ASP A 189 2.88 -0.42 -9.37
C ASP A 189 3.49 1.00 -9.38
N LEU A 190 4.71 1.15 -8.85
CA LEU A 190 5.38 2.43 -8.73
C LEU A 190 6.26 2.70 -9.94
N ARG A 191 6.02 3.85 -10.55
CA ARG A 191 6.95 4.43 -11.53
C ARG A 191 8.05 5.23 -10.85
N GLU A 192 7.70 5.89 -9.74
CA GLU A 192 8.57 6.80 -9.00
C GLU A 192 8.20 6.78 -7.52
N VAL A 193 9.19 7.02 -6.67
CA VAL A 193 9.01 7.17 -5.22
C VAL A 193 9.66 8.49 -4.81
N HIS A 194 8.85 9.44 -4.35
CA HIS A 194 9.36 10.70 -3.83
C HIS A 194 9.73 10.55 -2.36
N VAL A 195 10.99 10.88 -2.06
CA VAL A 195 11.51 10.97 -0.71
C VAL A 195 11.63 12.46 -0.35
N PHE A 196 11.17 12.82 0.83
CA PHE A 196 11.17 14.20 1.33
C PHE A 196 11.99 14.27 2.60
N TYR A 197 12.87 15.26 2.70
CA TYR A 197 13.60 15.56 3.93
C TYR A 197 12.83 16.58 4.77
N HIS A 198 12.71 16.33 6.08
CA HIS A 198 12.04 17.21 7.03
C HIS A 198 13.00 17.82 8.05
N ALA A 199 14.21 18.20 7.66
CA ALA A 199 15.11 19.10 8.43
C ALA A 199 15.15 18.89 9.97
N GLN A 200 15.41 17.65 10.42
CA GLN A 200 15.46 17.25 11.84
C GLN A 200 14.15 17.38 12.64
N SER A 201 13.02 17.71 12.00
CA SER A 201 11.70 17.77 12.63
C SER A 201 11.37 16.48 13.37
N ASP A 202 10.54 16.62 14.39
CA ASP A 202 10.02 15.50 15.14
C ASP A 202 9.11 14.61 14.26
N PRO A 203 9.25 13.28 14.26
CA PRO A 203 8.46 12.44 13.38
C PRO A 203 6.97 12.48 13.73
N GLU A 204 6.62 12.66 15.00
CA GLU A 204 5.24 12.82 15.42
C GLU A 204 4.64 14.14 14.87
N GLU A 205 5.42 15.23 14.84
CA GLU A 205 5.00 16.50 14.20
C GLU A 205 4.78 16.32 12.69
N VAL A 206 5.66 15.61 11.99
CA VAL A 206 5.51 15.35 10.55
C VAL A 206 4.25 14.52 10.27
N ILE A 207 3.97 13.50 11.09
CA ILE A 207 2.75 12.69 10.97
C ILE A 207 1.51 13.54 11.23
N GLN A 208 1.55 14.42 12.23
CA GLN A 208 0.43 15.32 12.53
C GLN A 208 0.17 16.29 11.37
N MET A 209 1.22 16.91 10.82
CA MET A 209 1.14 17.75 9.63
C MET A 209 0.53 17.00 8.44
N LEU A 210 0.89 15.74 8.23
CA LEU A 210 0.34 14.90 7.16
C LEU A 210 -1.16 14.64 7.33
N LYS A 211 -1.60 14.38 8.56
CA LYS A 211 -3.02 14.22 8.89
C LYS A 211 -3.81 15.50 8.59
N GLU A 212 -3.26 16.64 8.96
CA GLU A 212 -3.88 17.96 8.77
C GLU A 212 -3.95 18.36 7.29
N ARG A 213 -2.92 18.08 6.49
CA ARG A 213 -2.92 18.37 5.03
C ARG A 213 -3.98 17.57 4.28
N LYS A 214 -4.24 16.30 4.66
CA LYS A 214 -5.32 15.51 4.06
C LYS A 214 -6.71 16.09 4.35
N LEU A 215 -6.87 16.92 5.38
CA LEU A 215 -8.13 17.58 5.74
C LEU A 215 -8.35 18.93 5.02
N GLY A 216 -7.36 19.46 4.30
CA GLY A 216 -7.52 20.69 3.53
C GLY A 216 -6.27 21.14 2.75
N GLN A 217 -6.42 21.19 1.42
CA GLN A 217 -5.56 21.79 0.38
C GLN A 217 -4.45 20.92 -0.28
N PRO A 218 -4.36 20.94 -1.63
CA PRO A 218 -3.25 20.33 -2.37
C PRO A 218 -1.94 21.14 -2.26
N ASP A 219 -0.81 20.46 -2.42
CA ASP A 219 0.55 20.99 -2.28
C ASP A 219 0.77 22.27 -3.11
N ARG A 220 0.97 23.40 -2.42
CA ARG A 220 1.80 24.48 -2.97
C ARG A 220 3.24 24.08 -2.73
N LEU A 221 3.89 23.61 -3.80
CA LEU A 221 5.35 23.56 -3.88
C LEU A 221 5.86 24.99 -3.66
N SER A 222 6.33 25.28 -2.45
CA SER A 222 7.14 26.46 -2.20
C SER A 222 8.47 26.24 -2.90
N SER A 223 8.59 26.81 -4.10
CA SER A 223 9.86 27.16 -4.70
C SER A 223 10.28 28.48 -4.04
N GLU A 224 11.19 28.42 -3.07
CA GLU A 224 12.06 29.53 -2.67
C GLU A 224 13.46 28.98 -2.40
#